data_AF-A2H5E0-F1
#
_entry.id   AF-A2H5E0-F1
#
_cell.length_a   1.000
_cell.length_b   1.000
_cell.length_c   1.000
_cell.angle_alpha   90.00
_cell.angle_beta   90.00
_cell.angle_gamma   90.00
#
_symmetry.space_group_name_H-M   'P 1'
#
loop_
_entity.id
_entity.type
_entity.pdbx_description
1 polymer ?
#
loop_
_entity_poly.entity_id
_entity_poly.type
_entity_poly.pdbx_seq_one_letter_code
_entity_poly.pdbx_strand_id
1 'polypeptide(L)'
;NTQQAVGSGNDPSLEEIIARLIASLDISLYATMKPAFKSFLESFAKWLKNKVNREQGINFTIPDIEFTRRGVREALITLGKTDSSRGLKFCEEFRIFSISLDCGTHSSCHSLFSCVCNPGKTDRHQFFDTTISTNWTYEDYHTWFDSLNVNKNHVAGVVGDGLPAQVKGLCHWRPEGALFPGLQTVYIRCLNHVLNKVSMTIFSTVALRAILLKICQSDTLQNR
;
A
#
# COMPACT_ATOMS: atom_id res chain seq x y z
N ASN A 1 -32.38 38.93 44.14
CA ASN A 1 -32.60 37.84 43.17
C ASN A 1 -31.80 38.08 41.91
N THR A 2 -30.50 37.81 41.97
CA THR A 2 -29.62 37.75 40.80
C THR A 2 -29.50 36.28 40.43
N GLN A 3 -30.20 35.87 39.37
CA GLN A 3 -29.92 34.59 38.72
C GLN A 3 -28.50 34.66 38.17
N GLN A 4 -27.57 33.97 38.82
CA GLN A 4 -26.28 33.66 38.22
C GLN A 4 -26.54 32.76 37.02
N ALA A 5 -26.25 33.27 35.83
CA ALA A 5 -26.11 32.46 34.64
C ALA A 5 -25.05 31.39 34.92
N VAL A 6 -25.47 30.13 34.93
CA VAL A 6 -24.58 28.96 34.95
C VAL A 6 -23.68 29.11 33.74
N GLY A 7 -22.37 29.21 33.99
CA GLY A 7 -21.38 29.60 32.99
C GLY A 7 -21.48 28.77 31.72
N SER A 8 -21.48 29.48 30.58
CA SER A 8 -21.14 28.89 29.28
C SER A 8 -19.66 28.53 29.31
N GLY A 9 -19.33 27.37 29.88
CA GLY A 9 -18.10 26.69 29.48
C GLY A 9 -18.25 26.42 28.00
N ASN A 10 -17.40 27.04 27.16
CA ASN A 10 -17.41 26.80 25.72
C ASN A 10 -17.21 25.30 25.50
N ASP A 11 -18.28 24.58 25.19
CA ASP A 11 -18.18 23.22 24.73
C ASP A 11 -17.21 23.24 23.53
N PRO A 12 -16.17 22.38 23.53
CA PRO A 12 -15.17 22.40 22.48
C PRO A 12 -15.86 22.18 21.14
N SER A 13 -15.46 22.95 20.13
CA SER A 13 -16.04 22.81 18.79
C SER A 13 -15.76 21.40 18.25
N LEU A 14 -16.55 20.95 17.28
CA LEU A 14 -16.35 19.63 16.66
C LEU A 14 -14.94 19.51 16.07
N GLU A 15 -14.43 20.59 15.48
CA GLU A 15 -13.09 20.70 14.93
C GLU A 15 -12.03 20.54 16.03
N GLU A 16 -12.24 21.15 17.20
CA GLU A 16 -11.34 21.04 18.35
C GLU A 16 -11.33 19.61 18.92
N ILE A 17 -12.49 18.95 19.01
CA ILE A 17 -12.60 17.55 19.43
C ILE A 17 -11.86 16.62 18.46
N ILE A 18 -12.06 16.81 17.14
CA ILE A 18 -11.39 16.02 16.11
C ILE A 18 -9.87 16.25 16.17
N ALA A 19 -9.41 17.49 16.30
CA ALA A 19 -7.99 17.81 16.40
C ALA A 19 -7.33 17.17 17.63
N ARG A 20 -8.00 17.25 18.80
CA ARG A 20 -7.54 16.59 20.03
C ARG A 20 -7.48 15.06 19.86
N LEU A 21 -8.49 14.45 19.24
CA LEU A 21 -8.53 13.00 19.01
C LEU A 21 -7.43 12.54 18.03
N ILE A 22 -7.18 13.31 16.97
CA ILE A 22 -6.08 13.09 16.01
C ILE A 22 -4.74 13.11 16.74
N ALA A 23 -4.50 14.13 17.56
CA ALA A 23 -3.26 14.27 18.31
C ALA A 23 -3.09 13.18 19.37
N SER A 24 -4.15 12.81 20.09
CA SER A 24 -4.09 11.77 21.14
C SER A 24 -3.94 10.36 20.59
N LEU A 25 -4.47 10.08 19.40
CA LEU A 25 -4.40 8.76 18.78
C LEU A 25 -3.27 8.62 17.75
N ASP A 26 -2.48 9.68 17.54
CA ASP A 26 -1.42 9.76 16.53
C ASP A 26 -1.89 9.31 15.13
N ILE A 27 -3.10 9.76 14.75
CA ILE A 27 -3.69 9.46 13.45
C ILE A 27 -3.29 10.56 12.46
N SER A 28 -2.91 10.21 11.22
CA SER A 28 -2.63 11.25 10.22
C SER A 28 -3.87 12.10 9.91
N LEU A 29 -3.68 13.42 9.78
CA LEU A 29 -4.71 14.36 9.32
C LEU A 29 -5.33 13.93 7.98
N TYR A 30 -4.52 13.32 7.10
CA TYR A 30 -5.00 12.82 5.82
C TYR A 30 -6.01 11.67 5.99
N ALA A 31 -5.77 10.75 6.92
CA ALA A 31 -6.66 9.63 7.18
C ALA A 31 -8.02 10.09 7.72
N THR A 32 -8.05 11.14 8.55
CA THR A 32 -9.31 11.65 9.11
C THR A 32 -10.18 12.39 8.11
N MET A 33 -9.60 12.87 7.01
CA MET A 33 -10.34 13.47 5.89
C MET A 33 -10.94 12.43 4.93
N LYS A 34 -10.67 11.13 5.10
CA LYS A 34 -11.16 10.11 4.18
C LYS A 34 -12.66 9.84 4.36
N PRO A 35 -13.42 9.62 3.26
CA PRO A 35 -14.83 9.23 3.34
C PRO A 35 -15.07 8.01 4.22
N ALA A 36 -14.14 7.04 4.22
CA ALA A 36 -14.21 5.85 5.07
C ALA A 36 -14.15 6.18 6.57
N PHE A 37 -13.29 7.12 6.97
CA PHE A 37 -13.20 7.57 8.36
C PHE A 37 -14.47 8.31 8.79
N LYS A 38 -14.99 9.18 7.94
CA LYS A 38 -16.29 9.84 8.17
C LYS A 38 -17.42 8.82 8.33
N SER A 39 -17.51 7.85 7.41
CA SER A 39 -18.52 6.78 7.47
C SER A 39 -18.39 5.92 8.74
N PHE A 40 -17.15 5.67 9.20
CA PHE A 40 -16.89 4.99 10.46
C PHE A 40 -17.43 5.80 11.64
N LEU A 41 -17.08 7.10 11.74
CA LEU A 41 -17.58 7.98 12.80
C LEU A 41 -19.11 8.06 12.83
N GLU A 42 -19.75 8.17 11.68
CA GLU A 42 -21.21 8.19 11.57
C GLU A 42 -21.84 6.87 12.04
N SER A 43 -21.24 5.73 11.66
CA SER A 43 -21.71 4.40 12.08
C SER A 43 -21.51 4.19 13.58
N PHE A 44 -20.38 4.64 14.11
CA PHE A 44 -20.05 4.60 15.52
C PHE A 44 -20.99 5.48 16.35
N ALA A 45 -21.26 6.71 15.91
CA ALA A 45 -22.21 7.61 16.56
C ALA A 45 -23.64 7.05 16.57
N LYS A 46 -24.08 6.44 15.46
CA LYS A 46 -25.38 5.74 15.40
C LYS A 46 -25.42 4.56 16.37
N TRP A 47 -24.36 3.77 16.43
CA TRP A 47 -24.25 2.66 17.37
C TRP A 47 -24.31 3.12 18.83
N LEU A 48 -23.53 4.16 19.18
CA LEU A 48 -23.55 4.78 20.51
C LEU A 48 -24.95 5.29 20.87
N LYS A 49 -25.59 6.06 19.99
CA LYS A 49 -26.95 6.57 20.19
C LYS A 49 -27.94 5.43 20.45
N ASN A 50 -27.87 4.36 19.66
CA ASN A 50 -28.74 3.19 19.83
C ASN A 50 -28.47 2.46 21.16
N LYS A 51 -27.22 2.40 21.60
CA LYS A 51 -26.82 1.81 22.88
C LYS A 51 -27.35 2.63 24.06
N VAL A 52 -27.10 3.93 24.07
CA VAL A 52 -27.61 4.88 25.09
C VAL A 52 -29.15 4.81 25.18
N ASN A 53 -29.83 4.81 24.03
CA ASN A 53 -31.29 4.74 23.99
C ASN A 53 -31.87 3.42 24.52
N ARG A 54 -31.13 2.31 24.42
CA ARG A 54 -31.57 0.99 24.92
C ARG A 54 -31.31 0.81 26.41
N GLU A 55 -30.30 1.47 26.96
CA GLU A 55 -29.84 1.24 28.35
C GLU A 55 -30.41 2.27 29.36
N GLN A 56 -31.31 3.19 28.94
CA GLN A 56 -32.07 4.15 29.76
C GLN A 56 -31.39 4.56 31.09
N GLY A 57 -30.32 5.35 31.01
CA GLY A 57 -29.67 5.92 32.19
C GLY A 57 -28.58 6.92 31.82
N ILE A 58 -28.51 8.03 32.56
CA ILE A 58 -27.57 9.16 32.37
C ILE A 58 -26.10 8.75 32.64
N ASN A 59 -25.88 7.57 33.24
CA ASN A 59 -24.56 6.98 33.47
C ASN A 59 -24.19 5.98 32.37
N PHE A 60 -24.17 6.44 31.11
CA PHE A 60 -23.59 5.65 30.03
C PHE A 60 -22.07 5.72 30.12
N THR A 61 -21.46 4.73 30.77
CA THR A 61 -20.04 4.46 30.56
C THR A 61 -19.92 3.84 29.17
N ILE A 62 -19.17 4.48 28.26
CA ILE A 62 -18.81 3.83 27.00
C ILE A 62 -18.20 2.48 27.39
N PRO A 63 -18.81 1.34 27.00
CA PRO A 63 -18.23 0.06 27.34
C PRO A 63 -16.80 0.05 26.82
N ASP A 64 -15.86 -0.55 27.56
CA ASP A 64 -14.55 -0.81 27.00
C ASP A 64 -14.76 -1.67 25.75
N ILE A 65 -14.70 -1.04 24.59
CA ILE A 65 -14.71 -1.75 23.34
C ILE A 65 -13.31 -2.31 23.23
N GLU A 66 -13.15 -3.55 23.69
CA GLU A 66 -11.91 -4.30 23.50
C GLU A 66 -11.73 -4.62 22.01
N PHE A 67 -11.34 -3.60 21.24
CA PHE A 67 -10.61 -3.82 20.01
C PHE A 67 -9.22 -4.31 20.40
N THR A 68 -9.13 -5.60 20.75
CA THR A 68 -7.82 -6.20 20.88
C THR A 68 -7.10 -6.05 19.55
N ARG A 69 -5.81 -5.69 19.59
CA ARG A 69 -4.96 -5.61 18.38
C ARG A 69 -5.08 -6.90 17.54
N ARG A 70 -5.26 -8.02 18.21
CA ARG A 70 -5.54 -9.33 17.62
C ARG A 70 -6.88 -9.36 16.87
N GLY A 71 -7.99 -8.94 17.49
CA GLY A 71 -9.31 -8.93 16.85
C GLY A 71 -9.36 -8.04 15.60
N VAL A 72 -8.75 -6.85 15.66
CA VAL A 72 -8.64 -5.96 14.49
C VAL A 72 -7.79 -6.62 13.39
N ARG A 73 -6.67 -7.22 13.75
CA ARG A 73 -5.82 -7.96 12.81
C ARG A 73 -6.59 -9.11 12.12
N GLU A 74 -7.31 -9.92 12.88
CA GLU A 74 -8.08 -11.06 12.34
C GLU A 74 -9.21 -10.59 11.41
N ALA A 75 -9.89 -9.49 11.75
CA ALA A 75 -10.89 -8.87 10.88
C ALA A 75 -10.28 -8.37 9.57
N LEU A 76 -9.13 -7.67 9.62
CA LEU A 76 -8.42 -7.21 8.43
C LEU A 76 -7.93 -8.35 7.55
N ILE A 77 -7.40 -9.44 8.15
CA ILE A 77 -7.00 -10.65 7.41
C ILE A 77 -8.22 -11.25 6.68
N THR A 78 -9.37 -11.30 7.35
CA THR A 78 -10.60 -11.84 6.76
C THR A 78 -11.11 -10.98 5.61
N LEU A 79 -11.06 -9.65 5.75
CA LEU A 79 -11.37 -8.71 4.68
C LEU A 79 -10.40 -8.89 3.50
N GLY A 80 -9.09 -8.99 3.76
CA GLY A 80 -8.07 -9.21 2.75
C GLY A 80 -8.31 -10.47 1.92
N LYS A 81 -8.74 -11.58 2.55
CA LYS A 81 -9.13 -12.81 1.83
C LYS A 81 -10.28 -12.59 0.83
N THR A 82 -11.19 -11.67 1.13
CA THR A 82 -12.29 -11.31 0.22
C THR A 82 -11.76 -10.58 -1.01
N ASP A 83 -10.81 -9.67 -0.83
CA ASP A 83 -10.17 -8.95 -1.94
C ASP A 83 -9.29 -9.88 -2.79
N SER A 84 -8.54 -10.80 -2.17
CA SER A 84 -7.84 -11.88 -2.88
C SER A 84 -8.78 -12.69 -3.77
N SER A 85 -9.97 -13.04 -3.26
CA SER A 85 -10.98 -13.77 -4.03
C SER A 85 -11.51 -12.97 -5.23
N ARG A 86 -11.61 -11.63 -5.10
CA ARG A 86 -12.00 -10.75 -6.22
C ARG A 86 -10.91 -10.70 -7.29
N GLY A 87 -9.65 -10.61 -6.89
CA GLY A 87 -8.52 -10.65 -7.82
C GLY A 87 -8.43 -11.98 -8.58
N LEU A 88 -8.71 -13.11 -7.93
CA LEU A 88 -8.77 -14.40 -8.61
C LEU A 88 -9.91 -14.47 -9.64
N LYS A 89 -11.12 -14.01 -9.28
CA LYS A 89 -12.26 -13.90 -10.22
C LYS A 89 -11.94 -13.00 -11.41
N PHE A 90 -11.22 -11.91 -11.18
CA PHE A 90 -10.74 -11.05 -12.26
C PHE A 90 -9.88 -11.82 -13.27
N CYS A 91 -8.94 -12.64 -12.79
CA CYS A 91 -8.08 -13.47 -13.63
C CYS A 91 -8.89 -14.50 -14.45
N GLU A 92 -9.97 -15.04 -13.89
CA GLU A 92 -10.88 -15.95 -14.58
C GLU A 92 -11.69 -15.24 -15.69
N GLU A 93 -12.16 -14.02 -15.42
CA GLU A 93 -13.00 -13.24 -16.33
C GLU A 93 -12.25 -12.76 -17.57
N PHE A 94 -11.07 -12.14 -17.40
CA PHE A 94 -10.45 -11.36 -18.47
C PHE A 94 -9.59 -12.15 -19.45
N ARG A 95 -9.28 -13.43 -19.18
CA ARG A 95 -8.48 -14.39 -19.98
C ARG A 95 -7.09 -13.93 -20.48
N ILE A 96 -6.78 -12.65 -20.38
CA ILE A 96 -5.49 -12.02 -20.63
C ILE A 96 -5.36 -10.94 -19.55
N PHE A 97 -4.31 -11.00 -18.75
CA PHE A 97 -4.04 -10.01 -17.71
C PHE A 97 -2.55 -9.88 -17.43
N SER A 98 -2.13 -8.75 -16.88
CA SER A 98 -0.78 -8.52 -16.38
C SER A 98 -0.76 -8.59 -14.85
N ILE A 99 0.36 -9.05 -14.30
CA ILE A 99 0.61 -9.03 -12.85
C ILE A 99 1.63 -7.93 -12.57
N SER A 100 1.31 -7.02 -11.68
CA SER A 100 2.25 -6.01 -11.19
C SER A 100 2.74 -6.39 -9.81
N LEU A 101 4.06 -6.36 -9.63
CA LEU A 101 4.78 -6.64 -8.41
C LEU A 101 5.34 -5.34 -7.85
N ASP A 102 5.03 -5.06 -6.60
CA ASP A 102 5.67 -3.99 -5.84
C ASP A 102 6.41 -4.59 -4.65
N CYS A 103 7.65 -4.14 -4.45
CA CYS A 103 8.52 -4.64 -3.40
C CYS A 103 8.79 -3.55 -2.36
N GLY A 104 8.30 -3.77 -1.15
CA GLY A 104 8.58 -2.91 0.00
C GLY A 104 9.57 -3.58 0.93
N THR A 105 10.58 -2.86 1.39
CA THR A 105 11.46 -3.33 2.47
C THR A 105 11.22 -2.49 3.70
N HIS A 106 10.92 -3.14 4.83
CA HIS A 106 10.86 -2.50 6.13
C HIS A 106 11.68 -3.30 7.13
N SER A 107 12.74 -2.68 7.65
CA SER A 107 13.74 -3.35 8.50
C SER A 107 14.34 -4.57 7.78
N SER A 108 14.24 -5.77 8.35
CA SER A 108 14.72 -7.03 7.77
C SER A 108 13.64 -7.81 7.01
N CYS A 109 12.46 -7.22 6.81
CA CYS A 109 11.35 -7.87 6.12
C CYS A 109 11.14 -7.23 4.75
N HIS A 110 10.97 -8.08 3.74
CA HIS A 110 10.72 -7.72 2.36
C HIS A 110 9.34 -8.24 1.95
N SER A 111 8.43 -7.32 1.70
CA SER A 111 7.08 -7.59 1.24
C SER A 111 7.00 -7.54 -0.28
N LEU A 112 6.35 -8.53 -0.87
CA LEU A 112 5.96 -8.59 -2.27
C LEU A 112 4.45 -8.41 -2.35
N PHE A 113 4.02 -7.27 -2.88
CA PHE A 113 2.61 -6.96 -3.13
C PHE A 113 2.28 -7.26 -4.58
N SER A 114 1.17 -7.98 -4.80
CA SER A 114 0.80 -8.44 -6.13
C SER A 114 -0.58 -7.94 -6.53
N CYS A 115 -0.64 -7.28 -7.68
CA CYS A 115 -1.86 -6.78 -8.30
C CYS A 115 -2.07 -7.41 -9.67
N VAL A 116 -3.31 -7.61 -10.05
CA VAL A 116 -3.70 -7.97 -11.42
C VAL A 116 -4.44 -6.83 -12.09
N CYS A 117 -4.25 -6.70 -13.40
CA CYS A 117 -4.93 -5.72 -14.24
C CYS A 117 -5.06 -6.24 -15.67
N ASN A 118 -6.09 -5.79 -16.38
CA ASN A 118 -6.17 -5.89 -17.83
C ASN A 118 -6.36 -4.47 -18.38
N PRO A 119 -5.26 -3.77 -18.72
CA PRO A 119 -5.32 -2.37 -19.14
C PRO A 119 -6.08 -2.17 -20.46
N GLY A 120 -6.26 -3.21 -21.27
CA GLY A 120 -7.07 -3.16 -22.49
C GLY A 120 -8.57 -3.20 -22.24
N LYS A 121 -9.01 -3.47 -20.99
CA LYS A 121 -10.42 -3.60 -20.62
C LYS A 121 -10.82 -2.72 -19.44
N THR A 122 -9.90 -2.45 -18.52
CA THR A 122 -10.16 -1.63 -17.33
C THR A 122 -8.87 -1.00 -16.79
N ASP A 123 -9.01 0.16 -16.17
CA ASP A 123 -7.99 0.84 -15.37
C ASP A 123 -7.87 0.28 -13.95
N ARG A 124 -8.78 -0.62 -13.55
CA ARG A 124 -8.84 -1.18 -12.21
C ARG A 124 -7.71 -2.18 -11.99
N HIS A 125 -6.92 -1.89 -10.97
CA HIS A 125 -5.98 -2.84 -10.39
C HIS A 125 -6.65 -3.56 -9.23
N GLN A 126 -6.55 -4.88 -9.19
CA GLN A 126 -7.04 -5.69 -8.08
C GLN A 126 -5.86 -6.28 -7.33
N PHE A 127 -5.70 -5.90 -6.07
CA PHE A 127 -4.79 -6.60 -5.16
C PHE A 127 -5.29 -8.02 -4.98
N PHE A 128 -4.41 -8.99 -5.10
CA PHE A 128 -4.82 -10.38 -4.92
C PHE A 128 -3.91 -11.19 -4.02
N ASP A 129 -2.67 -10.75 -3.79
CA ASP A 129 -1.76 -11.42 -2.86
C ASP A 129 -0.74 -10.48 -2.22
N THR A 130 -0.23 -10.87 -1.05
CA THR A 130 0.90 -10.24 -0.36
C THR A 130 1.71 -11.31 0.34
N THR A 131 2.98 -11.44 -0.04
CA THR A 131 3.93 -12.36 0.59
C THR A 131 5.02 -11.58 1.32
N ILE A 132 5.38 -11.99 2.52
CA ILE A 132 6.46 -11.37 3.31
C ILE A 132 7.55 -12.40 3.51
N SER A 133 8.78 -12.04 3.19
CA SER A 133 9.97 -12.87 3.42
C SER A 133 11.10 -12.04 4.01
N THR A 134 12.02 -12.69 4.73
CA THR A 134 13.27 -12.05 5.18
C THR A 134 14.32 -11.99 4.08
N ASN A 135 14.13 -12.71 2.97
CA ASN A 135 14.95 -12.64 1.77
C ASN A 135 14.13 -13.04 0.53
N TRP A 136 14.49 -12.50 -0.64
CA TRP A 136 13.90 -12.91 -1.92
C TRP A 136 14.99 -13.36 -2.87
N THR A 137 15.20 -14.67 -2.93
CA THR A 137 16.04 -15.35 -3.93
C THR A 137 15.27 -15.52 -5.24
N TYR A 138 15.93 -15.98 -6.30
CA TYR A 138 15.24 -16.22 -7.57
C TYR A 138 14.29 -17.43 -7.46
N GLU A 139 14.65 -18.43 -6.66
CA GLU A 139 13.82 -19.60 -6.35
C GLU A 139 12.55 -19.20 -5.58
N ASP A 140 12.64 -18.22 -4.70
CA ASP A 140 11.47 -17.70 -3.96
C ASP A 140 10.47 -17.05 -4.93
N TYR A 141 10.94 -16.26 -5.88
CA TYR A 141 10.08 -15.66 -6.91
C TYR A 141 9.44 -16.72 -7.81
N HIS A 142 10.20 -17.75 -8.20
CA HIS A 142 9.70 -18.86 -8.99
C HIS A 142 8.59 -19.61 -8.24
N THR A 143 8.88 -20.01 -7.00
CA THR A 143 7.95 -20.75 -6.12
C THR A 143 6.69 -19.93 -5.82
N TRP A 144 6.84 -18.64 -5.52
CA TRP A 144 5.71 -17.73 -5.32
C TRP A 144 4.82 -17.69 -6.55
N PHE A 145 5.38 -17.44 -7.73
CA PHE A 145 4.57 -17.34 -8.95
C PHE A 145 3.86 -18.69 -9.21
N ASP A 146 4.53 -19.83 -8.92
CA ASP A 146 4.01 -21.17 -9.20
C ASP A 146 2.81 -21.47 -8.31
N SER A 147 2.90 -21.02 -7.06
CA SER A 147 1.85 -21.16 -6.06
C SER A 147 0.56 -20.38 -6.37
N LEU A 148 0.60 -19.40 -7.28
CA LEU A 148 -0.58 -18.60 -7.60
C LEU A 148 -1.68 -19.46 -8.19
N ASN A 149 -2.90 -19.40 -7.66
CA ASN A 149 -4.01 -20.17 -8.21
C ASN A 149 -4.69 -19.46 -9.41
N VAL A 150 -3.91 -19.18 -10.46
CA VAL A 150 -4.38 -18.52 -11.69
C VAL A 150 -3.94 -19.29 -12.93
N ASN A 151 -4.66 -19.16 -14.03
CA ASN A 151 -4.23 -19.75 -15.30
C ASN A 151 -3.06 -18.94 -15.89
N LYS A 152 -1.86 -19.52 -15.85
CA LYS A 152 -0.64 -18.83 -16.29
C LYS A 152 -0.48 -18.73 -17.80
N ASN A 153 -1.35 -19.37 -18.58
CA ASN A 153 -1.46 -19.12 -20.03
C ASN A 153 -2.15 -17.78 -20.34
N HIS A 154 -2.85 -17.20 -19.36
CA HIS A 154 -3.52 -15.91 -19.50
C HIS A 154 -2.65 -14.72 -19.07
N VAL A 155 -1.43 -14.97 -18.56
CA VAL A 155 -0.55 -13.91 -18.08
C VAL A 155 0.20 -13.29 -19.26
N ALA A 156 -0.17 -12.07 -19.63
CA ALA A 156 0.47 -11.29 -20.71
C ALA A 156 1.86 -10.78 -20.32
N GLY A 157 2.06 -10.49 -19.05
CA GLY A 157 3.34 -10.03 -18.55
C GLY A 157 3.35 -9.85 -17.05
N VAL A 158 4.57 -9.80 -16.51
CA VAL A 158 4.82 -9.50 -15.10
C VAL A 158 5.63 -8.22 -15.03
N VAL A 159 5.09 -7.19 -14.39
CA VAL A 159 5.72 -5.89 -14.20
C VAL A 159 6.39 -5.85 -12.83
N GLY A 160 7.66 -5.47 -12.73
CA GLY A 160 8.35 -5.36 -11.45
C GLY A 160 9.60 -4.48 -11.50
N ASP A 161 10.27 -4.28 -10.37
CA ASP A 161 11.41 -3.35 -10.24
C ASP A 161 12.64 -3.67 -11.11
N GLY A 162 12.73 -4.90 -11.60
CA GLY A 162 13.87 -5.41 -12.36
C GLY A 162 15.05 -5.77 -11.46
N LEU A 163 14.77 -6.26 -10.24
CA LEU A 163 15.81 -6.84 -9.38
C LEU A 163 16.37 -8.11 -10.06
N PRO A 164 17.69 -8.38 -9.98
CA PRO A 164 18.25 -9.59 -10.60
C PRO A 164 17.56 -10.89 -10.18
N ALA A 165 17.18 -11.02 -8.90
CA ALA A 165 16.44 -12.18 -8.39
C ALA A 165 15.01 -12.27 -8.99
N GLN A 166 14.29 -11.14 -9.09
CA GLN A 166 12.97 -11.09 -9.75
C GLN A 166 13.07 -11.51 -11.21
N VAL A 167 14.02 -10.91 -11.95
CA VAL A 167 14.18 -11.18 -13.38
C VAL A 167 14.54 -12.64 -13.58
N LYS A 168 15.52 -13.18 -12.86
CA LYS A 168 15.92 -14.60 -12.94
C LYS A 168 14.76 -15.53 -12.57
N GLY A 169 14.09 -15.29 -11.44
CA GLY A 169 13.05 -16.17 -10.94
C GLY A 169 11.83 -16.25 -11.85
N LEU A 170 11.52 -15.16 -12.57
CA LEU A 170 10.33 -15.06 -13.39
C LEU A 170 10.62 -15.25 -14.89
N CYS A 171 11.83 -14.98 -15.37
CA CYS A 171 12.19 -15.21 -16.78
C CYS A 171 12.35 -16.70 -17.11
N HIS A 172 12.72 -17.53 -16.13
CA HIS A 172 12.88 -18.97 -16.31
C HIS A 172 11.59 -19.78 -16.20
N TRP A 173 10.48 -19.15 -15.81
CA TRP A 173 9.18 -19.80 -15.68
C TRP A 173 8.77 -20.60 -16.93
N ARG A 174 9.10 -20.12 -18.14
CA ARG A 174 8.93 -20.89 -19.38
C ARG A 174 10.30 -21.19 -19.99
N PRO A 175 10.95 -22.30 -19.61
CA PRO A 175 12.28 -22.66 -20.09
C PRO A 175 12.38 -22.78 -21.61
N GLU A 176 11.26 -23.09 -22.30
CA GLU A 176 11.25 -23.42 -23.73
C GLU A 176 10.82 -22.29 -24.70
N GLY A 177 10.48 -21.08 -24.21
CA GLY A 177 10.33 -19.90 -25.06
C GLY A 177 9.24 -19.88 -26.17
N ALA A 178 8.61 -20.98 -26.57
CA ALA A 178 7.45 -21.04 -27.49
C ALA A 178 6.77 -22.42 -27.37
N LEU A 179 5.44 -22.61 -27.34
CA LEU A 179 4.55 -22.65 -28.52
C LEU A 179 3.06 -22.74 -28.07
N PHE A 180 2.45 -21.62 -27.72
CA PHE A 180 1.07 -21.37 -28.13
C PHE A 180 1.10 -20.14 -29.03
N PRO A 181 0.38 -20.11 -30.16
CA PRO A 181 0.23 -18.88 -30.92
C PRO A 181 -0.49 -17.85 -30.04
N GLY A 182 0.18 -16.77 -29.64
CA GLY A 182 -0.50 -15.54 -29.27
C GLY A 182 -0.06 -14.81 -27.99
N LEU A 183 0.63 -15.43 -27.02
CA LEU A 183 1.02 -14.71 -25.80
C LEU A 183 2.37 -15.21 -25.23
N GLN A 184 3.43 -14.42 -25.40
CA GLN A 184 4.66 -14.55 -24.62
C GLN A 184 4.47 -13.77 -23.32
N THR A 185 4.55 -14.43 -22.16
CA THR A 185 4.59 -13.71 -20.89
C THR A 185 5.92 -12.95 -20.82
N VAL A 186 5.88 -11.62 -20.88
CA VAL A 186 7.08 -10.78 -20.85
C VAL A 186 7.30 -10.23 -19.44
N TYR A 187 8.53 -10.32 -18.94
CA TYR A 187 8.94 -9.54 -17.78
C TYR A 187 9.17 -8.08 -18.20
N ILE A 188 8.43 -7.15 -17.61
CA ILE A 188 8.46 -5.73 -17.92
C ILE A 188 9.04 -4.98 -16.72
N ARG A 189 10.08 -4.17 -16.95
CA ARG A 189 10.66 -3.35 -15.89
C ARG A 189 9.74 -2.18 -15.56
N CYS A 190 9.57 -1.90 -14.27
CA CYS A 190 8.80 -0.78 -13.75
C CYS A 190 9.39 0.55 -14.24
N LEU A 191 8.58 1.34 -14.93
CA LEU A 191 9.00 2.64 -15.46
C LEU A 191 9.42 3.60 -14.33
N ASN A 192 8.71 3.62 -13.21
CA ASN A 192 9.06 4.46 -12.06
C ASN A 192 10.45 4.10 -11.52
N HIS A 193 10.77 2.80 -11.45
CA HIS A 193 12.08 2.36 -11.01
C HIS A 193 13.18 2.78 -12.00
N VAL A 194 12.91 2.71 -13.30
CA VAL A 194 13.84 3.19 -14.35
C VAL A 194 14.06 4.71 -14.22
N LEU A 195 12.98 5.50 -14.11
CA LEU A 195 13.06 6.95 -13.98
C LEU A 195 13.77 7.40 -12.71
N ASN A 196 13.55 6.70 -11.59
CA ASN A 196 14.26 6.97 -10.34
C ASN A 196 15.77 6.71 -10.49
N LYS A 197 16.17 5.61 -11.14
CA LYS A 197 17.57 5.33 -11.44
C LYS A 197 18.20 6.41 -12.33
N VAL A 198 17.52 6.80 -13.40
CA VAL A 198 17.98 7.88 -14.29
C VAL A 198 18.15 9.19 -13.52
N SER A 199 17.17 9.57 -12.71
CA SER A 199 17.21 10.77 -11.88
C SER A 199 18.40 10.73 -10.92
N MET A 200 18.60 9.62 -10.20
CA MET A 200 19.75 9.45 -9.31
C MET A 200 21.07 9.62 -10.04
N THR A 201 21.25 8.98 -11.21
CA THR A 201 22.47 9.13 -12.00
C THR A 201 22.70 10.58 -12.39
N ILE A 202 21.67 11.28 -12.89
CA ILE A 202 21.77 12.70 -13.26
C ILE A 202 22.19 13.54 -12.04
N PHE A 203 21.51 13.38 -10.89
CA PHE A 203 21.83 14.14 -9.68
C PHE A 203 23.25 13.86 -9.20
N SER A 204 23.68 12.60 -9.18
CA SER A 204 25.04 12.23 -8.79
C SER A 204 26.07 12.85 -9.74
N THR A 205 25.86 12.81 -11.05
CA THR A 205 26.79 13.39 -12.03
C THR A 205 26.85 14.92 -11.94
N VAL A 206 25.70 15.59 -11.79
CA VAL A 206 25.64 17.05 -11.64
C VAL A 206 26.29 17.48 -10.32
N ALA A 207 26.00 16.78 -9.21
CA ALA A 207 26.62 17.05 -7.92
C ALA A 207 28.14 16.85 -7.97
N LEU A 208 28.61 15.75 -8.59
CA LEU A 208 30.04 15.48 -8.76
C LEU A 208 30.71 16.60 -9.58
N ARG A 209 30.07 17.06 -10.65
CA ARG A 209 30.56 18.16 -11.48
C ARG A 209 30.62 19.49 -10.72
N ALA A 210 29.62 19.78 -9.89
CA ALA A 210 29.62 20.97 -9.04
C ALA A 210 30.73 20.93 -7.97
N ILE A 211 30.97 19.76 -7.37
CA ILE A 211 32.08 19.55 -6.41
C ILE A 211 33.43 19.74 -7.10
N LEU A 212 33.64 19.13 -8.27
CA LEU A 212 34.88 19.27 -9.05
C LEU A 212 35.15 20.74 -9.43
N LEU A 213 34.12 21.47 -9.87
CA LEU A 213 34.26 22.91 -10.17
C LEU A 213 34.65 23.73 -8.94
N LYS A 214 34.08 23.41 -7.77
CA LYS A 214 34.46 24.06 -6.50
C LYS A 214 35.92 23.77 -6.13
N ILE A 215 36.36 22.51 -6.22
CA ILE A 215 37.75 22.12 -5.93
C ILE A 215 38.71 22.85 -6.86
N CYS A 216 38.44 22.85 -8.18
CA CYS A 216 39.29 23.54 -9.14
C CYS A 216 39.36 25.06 -8.89
N GLN A 217 38.26 25.69 -8.47
CA GLN A 217 38.23 27.10 -8.08
C GLN A 217 39.02 27.38 -6.79
N SER A 218 38.97 26.48 -5.82
CA SER A 218 39.75 26.59 -4.58
C SER A 218 41.26 26.46 -4.83
N ASP A 219 41.68 25.54 -5.71
CA ASP A 219 43.08 25.36 -6.08
C ASP A 219 43.64 26.53 -6.91
N THR A 220 42.80 27.21 -7.69
CA THR A 220 43.22 28.43 -8.41
C THR A 220 43.37 29.65 -7.49
N LEU A 221 42.68 29.66 -6.35
CA LEU A 221 42.77 30.71 -5.33
C LEU A 221 43.95 30.51 -4.37
N GLN A 222 44.40 29.27 -4.15
CA GLN A 222 45.59 28.97 -3.33
C GLN A 222 46.91 29.11 -4.09
N ASN A 223 46.90 29.05 -5.43
CA ASN A 223 48.08 29.21 -6.29
C ASN A 223 48.21 30.62 -6.91
N ARG A 224 47.49 31.62 -6.36
CA ARG A 224 47.64 33.05 -6.64
C ARG A 224 48.08 33.77 -5.37
#